data_AF-A0A955YY02-F1
#
_entry.id   AF-A0A955YY02-F1
#
_cell.length_a   1.000
_cell.length_b   1.000
_cell.length_c   1.000
_cell.angle_alpha   90.00
_cell.angle_beta   90.00
_cell.angle_gamma   90.00
#
_symmetry.space_group_name_H-M   'P 1'
#
loop_
_entity.id
_entity.type
_entity.pdbx_description
1 polymer ?
#
loop_
_entity_poly.entity_id
_entity_poly.type
_entity_poly.pdbx_seq_one_letter_code
_entity_poly.pdbx_strand_id
1 'polypeptide(L)'
;MTDLRAATHARPVLGAVGWVVLAAATGAVAMLACGGDETGGKGAKSAADARRTEVLVHEPCNESGRVQTMDANNDGKPDIRKVMDGNREVCRVTDLNNDGHPDMYEYFDSAGQLRRREYDYDDNGILNAVELFQGGKLVERQLDTTNRGRVDTWDYFDPATGKRTKRERDASGDGRVDQWWLYEADHVTIAMDRNGDGNPDPQATIVLDKNGAPVASASPGIKPPVDADAGAVPPPPPPPEAPAAPANPDDGPALAVPDAGVPGKPARPAGAKR
;
A
#
# COMPACT_ATOMS: atom_id res chain seq x y z
N MET A 1 17.56 70.60 -9.39
CA MET A 1 16.54 71.57 -9.84
C MET A 1 15.19 70.86 -9.82
N THR A 2 14.25 71.37 -9.02
CA THR A 2 12.78 71.09 -8.96
C THR A 2 12.36 69.63 -8.75
N ASP A 3 11.88 69.12 -7.60
CA ASP A 3 10.98 69.57 -6.51
C ASP A 3 9.46 69.36 -6.78
N LEU A 4 8.75 68.91 -5.72
CA LEU A 4 7.30 68.68 -5.49
C LEU A 4 6.64 67.43 -6.16
N ARG A 5 5.77 66.63 -5.52
CA ARG A 5 4.96 66.75 -4.28
C ARG A 5 4.41 65.39 -3.83
N ALA A 6 4.21 65.26 -2.51
CA ALA A 6 3.61 64.15 -1.78
C ALA A 6 2.05 64.22 -1.72
N ALA A 7 1.48 63.25 -0.97
CA ALA A 7 0.18 63.26 -0.25
C ALA A 7 -1.02 62.58 -0.94
N THR A 8 -1.94 61.82 -0.30
CA THR A 8 -2.00 60.97 0.92
C THR A 8 -3.34 60.20 0.89
N HIS A 9 -3.41 59.07 1.63
CA HIS A 9 -4.54 58.36 2.30
C HIS A 9 -6.01 58.45 1.81
N ALA A 10 -6.71 57.30 1.81
CA ALA A 10 -7.71 56.93 2.84
C ALA A 10 -8.50 55.62 2.55
N ARG A 11 -8.64 54.77 3.57
CA ARG A 11 -9.78 53.85 3.83
C ARG A 11 -10.48 54.39 5.11
N PRO A 12 -11.56 53.80 5.63
CA PRO A 12 -12.91 53.51 5.13
C PRO A 12 -14.01 54.24 5.98
N VAL A 13 -15.29 54.18 5.60
CA VAL A 13 -16.46 54.67 6.39
C VAL A 13 -17.60 53.63 6.28
N LEU A 14 -18.01 52.91 7.34
CA LEU A 14 -18.95 53.20 8.46
C LEU A 14 -20.45 53.18 8.09
N GLY A 15 -21.23 52.36 8.81
CA GLY A 15 -22.70 52.39 8.82
C GLY A 15 -23.34 51.32 9.71
N ALA A 16 -23.76 51.70 10.92
CA ALA A 16 -24.55 50.93 11.89
C ALA A 16 -26.01 50.69 11.38
N VAL A 17 -26.84 49.83 12.00
CA VAL A 17 -27.79 50.17 13.09
C VAL A 17 -28.40 48.86 13.63
N GLY A 18 -28.52 48.76 14.96
CA GLY A 18 -29.14 47.63 15.66
C GLY A 18 -30.64 47.81 15.91
N TRP A 19 -31.32 46.71 16.27
CA TRP A 19 -32.61 46.72 16.95
C TRP A 19 -32.61 45.64 18.04
N VAL A 20 -32.91 46.08 19.27
CA VAL A 20 -33.29 45.26 20.42
C VAL A 20 -34.82 45.32 20.52
N VAL A 21 -35.49 44.18 20.65
CA VAL A 21 -36.80 44.09 21.30
C VAL A 21 -36.81 42.84 22.19
N LEU A 22 -37.14 43.07 23.46
CA LEU A 22 -37.27 42.14 24.58
C LEU A 22 -38.76 41.82 24.82
N ALA A 23 -39.01 40.73 25.55
CA ALA A 23 -40.23 40.34 26.29
C ALA A 23 -41.12 39.30 25.59
N ALA A 24 -41.72 38.29 26.23
CA ALA A 24 -41.74 37.84 27.64
C ALA A 24 -42.14 36.34 27.69
N ALA A 25 -41.84 35.70 28.81
CA ALA A 25 -42.09 34.30 29.11
C ALA A 25 -43.54 33.99 29.55
N THR A 26 -44.03 32.81 29.14
CA THR A 26 -45.00 31.91 29.83
C THR A 26 -44.77 30.53 29.18
N GLY A 27 -44.46 29.40 29.81
CA GLY A 27 -44.89 28.92 31.13
C GLY A 27 -46.01 27.89 30.97
N ALA A 28 -45.72 26.67 30.48
CA ALA A 28 -46.58 25.49 30.64
C ALA A 28 -45.77 24.20 30.56
N VAL A 29 -45.69 23.49 31.68
CA VAL A 29 -45.19 22.11 31.81
C VAL A 29 -46.37 21.16 31.62
N ALA A 30 -46.23 20.16 30.74
CA ALA A 30 -47.04 18.95 30.75
C ALA A 30 -46.15 17.75 30.39
N MET A 31 -46.17 16.72 31.24
CA MET A 31 -45.38 15.50 31.10
C MET A 31 -46.05 14.45 30.20
N LEU A 32 -45.19 13.60 29.63
CA LEU A 32 -45.37 12.17 29.31
C LEU A 32 -46.40 11.75 28.25
N ALA A 33 -45.88 11.42 27.06
CA ALA A 33 -46.34 10.26 26.30
C ALA A 33 -45.19 9.72 25.42
N CYS A 34 -44.82 8.45 25.63
CA CYS A 34 -43.91 7.68 24.78
C CYS A 34 -44.53 7.44 23.39
N GLY A 35 -43.70 7.50 22.35
CA GLY A 35 -44.04 7.02 21.01
C GLY A 35 -42.87 7.28 20.08
N GLY A 36 -42.10 6.22 19.80
CA GLY A 36 -40.82 6.27 19.11
C GLY A 36 -40.91 6.82 17.68
N ASP A 37 -40.01 7.75 17.38
CA ASP A 37 -39.66 8.12 16.01
C ASP A 37 -38.38 7.35 15.68
N GLU A 38 -38.53 6.31 14.85
CA GLU A 38 -37.40 5.50 14.38
C GLU A 38 -36.54 6.38 13.48
N THR A 39 -35.47 6.93 14.05
CA THR A 39 -34.32 7.40 13.28
C THR A 39 -33.75 6.20 12.53
N GLY A 40 -34.17 6.04 11.28
CA GLY A 40 -33.62 5.10 10.33
C GLY A 40 -32.13 5.32 10.20
N GLY A 41 -31.37 4.55 10.99
CA GLY A 41 -29.94 4.44 10.85
C GLY A 41 -29.66 4.07 9.40
N LYS A 42 -28.83 4.87 8.75
CA LYS A 42 -28.18 4.47 7.50
C LYS A 42 -27.39 3.21 7.83
N GLY A 43 -28.00 2.06 7.60
CA GLY A 43 -27.31 0.78 7.59
C GLY A 43 -26.14 0.95 6.63
N ALA A 44 -24.94 0.78 7.16
CA ALA A 44 -23.77 0.55 6.34
C ALA A 44 -24.16 -0.56 5.36
N LYS A 45 -24.21 -0.24 4.08
CA LYS A 45 -24.37 -1.26 3.06
C LYS A 45 -23.22 -2.23 3.29
N SER A 46 -23.56 -3.48 3.62
CA SER A 46 -22.57 -4.54 3.72
C SER A 46 -21.70 -4.51 2.46
N ALA A 47 -20.38 -4.57 2.64
CA ALA A 47 -19.40 -4.61 1.57
C ALA A 47 -19.49 -5.90 0.71
N ALA A 48 -20.52 -6.72 0.91
CA ALA A 48 -20.74 -8.02 0.29
C ALA A 48 -21.15 -7.99 -1.20
N ASP A 49 -21.48 -6.81 -1.76
CA ASP A 49 -22.08 -6.76 -3.11
C ASP A 49 -21.38 -5.84 -4.12
N ALA A 50 -20.18 -5.36 -3.82
CA ALA A 50 -19.40 -4.60 -4.79
C ALA A 50 -18.49 -5.54 -5.58
N ARG A 51 -18.94 -5.99 -6.76
CA ARG A 51 -18.02 -6.53 -7.78
C ARG A 51 -16.89 -5.52 -7.98
N ARG A 52 -15.65 -5.93 -7.73
CA ARG A 52 -14.48 -5.06 -7.90
C ARG A 52 -14.06 -5.03 -9.36
N THR A 53 -13.43 -3.93 -9.77
CA THR A 53 -12.87 -3.81 -11.12
C THR A 53 -11.88 -4.94 -11.36
N GLU A 54 -12.17 -5.78 -12.34
CA GLU A 54 -11.37 -6.98 -12.61
C GLU A 54 -10.11 -6.66 -13.41
N VAL A 55 -10.06 -5.63 -14.25
CA VAL A 55 -8.91 -5.38 -15.13
C VAL A 55 -7.95 -4.38 -14.51
N LEU A 56 -6.66 -4.74 -14.40
CA LEU A 56 -5.59 -3.80 -14.10
C LEU A 56 -5.38 -2.88 -15.30
N VAL A 57 -5.76 -1.62 -15.16
CA VAL A 57 -5.60 -0.61 -16.21
C VAL A 57 -4.25 0.09 -16.05
N HIS A 58 -3.44 0.03 -17.10
CA HIS A 58 -2.20 0.79 -17.22
C HIS A 58 -2.47 2.30 -17.27
N GLU A 59 -1.78 3.06 -16.42
CA GLU A 59 -1.76 4.52 -16.49
C GLU A 59 -0.70 4.99 -17.50
N PRO A 60 -1.00 5.74 -18.55
CA PRO A 60 0.03 6.14 -19.51
C PRO A 60 1.05 7.10 -18.90
N CYS A 61 2.35 6.78 -19.04
CA CYS A 61 3.44 7.71 -18.75
C CYS A 61 3.65 8.66 -19.95
N ASN A 62 2.96 9.82 -19.94
CA ASN A 62 2.99 10.76 -21.05
C ASN A 62 4.30 11.59 -21.09
N GLU A 63 5.09 11.42 -22.16
CA GLU A 63 6.35 12.13 -22.43
C GLU A 63 6.17 13.60 -22.87
N SER A 64 5.27 14.33 -22.20
CA SER A 64 5.00 15.75 -22.49
C SER A 64 6.10 16.71 -22.00
N GLY A 65 7.02 16.22 -21.16
CA GLY A 65 8.11 16.97 -20.57
C GLY A 65 9.49 16.58 -21.10
N ARG A 66 10.55 16.89 -20.34
CA ARG A 66 11.91 16.45 -20.68
C ARG A 66 12.07 14.97 -20.33
N VAL A 67 12.51 14.15 -21.28
CA VAL A 67 12.84 12.74 -21.03
C VAL A 67 14.33 12.61 -20.73
N GLN A 68 14.67 11.94 -19.63
CA GLN A 68 16.04 11.54 -19.29
C GLN A 68 16.15 10.03 -19.43
N THR A 69 17.19 9.57 -20.11
CA THR A 69 17.40 8.15 -20.40
C THR A 69 18.68 7.66 -19.76
N MET A 70 18.68 6.42 -19.28
CA MET A 70 19.86 5.74 -18.76
C MET A 70 19.91 4.34 -19.34
N ASP A 71 21.05 4.03 -19.94
CA ASP A 71 21.46 2.70 -20.36
C ASP A 71 22.34 2.16 -19.22
N ALA A 72 21.79 1.25 -18.43
CA ALA A 72 22.42 0.72 -17.23
C ALA A 72 23.36 -0.44 -17.54
N ASN A 73 23.08 -1.21 -18.61
CA ASN A 73 23.89 -2.36 -19.02
C ASN A 73 24.93 -2.03 -20.13
N ASN A 74 24.89 -0.82 -20.70
CA ASN A 74 25.72 -0.32 -21.82
C ASN A 74 25.55 -1.09 -23.14
N ASP A 75 24.35 -1.59 -23.43
CA ASP A 75 24.05 -2.30 -24.68
C ASP A 75 23.60 -1.36 -25.83
N GLY A 76 23.47 -0.06 -25.55
CA GLY A 76 23.04 0.95 -26.50
C GLY A 76 21.53 1.20 -26.53
N LYS A 77 20.74 0.49 -25.73
CA LYS A 77 19.31 0.73 -25.51
C LYS A 77 19.09 1.30 -24.11
N PRO A 78 18.23 2.33 -23.93
CA PRO A 78 17.92 2.81 -22.59
C PRO A 78 17.05 1.82 -21.80
N ASP A 79 17.54 1.41 -20.63
CA ASP A 79 16.80 0.60 -19.68
C ASP A 79 15.81 1.44 -18.86
N ILE A 80 16.18 2.69 -18.56
CA ILE A 80 15.39 3.58 -17.72
C ILE A 80 15.08 4.87 -18.47
N ARG A 81 13.80 5.23 -18.51
CA ARG A 81 13.31 6.52 -19.02
C ARG A 81 12.56 7.26 -17.91
N LYS A 82 13.00 8.46 -17.59
CA LYS A 82 12.36 9.36 -16.61
C LYS A 82 11.75 10.54 -17.34
N VAL A 83 10.46 10.77 -17.16
CA VAL A 83 9.76 11.95 -17.68
C VAL A 83 9.75 13.02 -16.60
N MET A 84 10.21 14.22 -16.96
CA MET A 84 10.37 15.36 -16.06
C MET A 84 9.45 16.52 -16.45
N ASP A 85 8.72 17.06 -15.47
CA ASP A 85 8.06 18.38 -15.55
C ASP A 85 8.91 19.40 -14.77
N GLY A 86 9.65 20.23 -15.50
CA GLY A 86 10.70 21.08 -14.93
C GLY A 86 11.79 20.24 -14.25
N ASN A 87 11.88 20.31 -12.92
CA ASN A 87 12.79 19.51 -12.11
C ASN A 87 12.10 18.36 -11.36
N ARG A 88 10.78 18.18 -11.52
CA ARG A 88 10.00 17.13 -10.87
C ARG A 88 9.87 15.94 -11.81
N GLU A 89 10.24 14.75 -11.34
CA GLU A 89 9.95 13.50 -12.04
C GLU A 89 8.44 13.22 -11.94
N VAL A 90 7.78 12.96 -13.07
CA VAL A 90 6.34 12.69 -13.11
C VAL A 90 6.04 11.20 -13.28
N CYS A 91 6.85 10.52 -14.09
CA CYS A 91 6.80 9.08 -14.21
C CYS A 91 8.15 8.52 -14.68
N ARG A 92 8.36 7.24 -14.38
CA ARG A 92 9.52 6.46 -14.79
C ARG A 92 9.05 5.17 -15.43
N VAL A 93 9.73 4.80 -16.50
CA VAL A 93 9.56 3.53 -17.20
C VAL A 93 10.88 2.78 -17.11
N THR A 94 10.84 1.50 -16.76
CA THR A 94 12.04 0.68 -16.55
C THR A 94 11.87 -0.68 -17.19
N ASP A 95 12.81 -1.03 -18.06
CA ASP A 95 13.11 -2.38 -18.52
C ASP A 95 14.09 -2.97 -17.48
N LEU A 96 13.59 -3.90 -16.68
CA LEU A 96 14.32 -4.55 -15.59
C LEU A 96 15.14 -5.74 -16.08
N ASN A 97 14.74 -6.37 -17.19
CA ASN A 97 15.31 -7.63 -17.66
C ASN A 97 16.17 -7.47 -18.94
N ASN A 98 16.19 -6.28 -19.52
CA ASN A 98 16.93 -5.85 -20.72
C ASN A 98 16.49 -6.52 -22.03
N ASP A 99 15.23 -6.92 -22.17
CA ASP A 99 14.69 -7.49 -23.40
C ASP A 99 14.20 -6.43 -24.40
N GLY A 100 14.17 -5.15 -23.99
CA GLY A 100 13.67 -4.02 -24.76
C GLY A 100 12.22 -3.66 -24.49
N HIS A 101 11.55 -4.35 -23.57
CA HIS A 101 10.16 -4.13 -23.17
C HIS A 101 10.11 -3.62 -21.72
N PRO A 102 9.25 -2.63 -21.40
CA PRO A 102 9.19 -2.14 -20.02
C PRO A 102 8.48 -3.11 -19.07
N ASP A 103 9.20 -3.59 -18.05
CA ASP A 103 8.62 -4.41 -16.97
C ASP A 103 7.92 -3.58 -15.89
N MET A 104 8.31 -2.32 -15.70
CA MET A 104 7.89 -1.51 -14.56
C MET A 104 7.61 -0.05 -14.91
N TYR A 105 6.53 0.47 -14.33
CA TYR A 105 6.14 1.87 -14.42
C TYR A 105 5.94 2.47 -13.03
N GLU A 106 6.54 3.62 -12.77
CA GLU A 106 6.42 4.36 -11.50
C GLU A 106 5.83 5.75 -11.77
N TYR A 107 4.93 6.20 -10.90
CA TYR A 107 4.27 7.50 -11.02
C TYR A 107 4.40 8.27 -9.73
N PHE A 108 4.76 9.54 -9.84
CA PHE A 108 5.04 10.43 -8.72
C PHE A 108 3.94 11.49 -8.58
N ASP A 109 3.67 11.90 -7.35
CA ASP A 109 2.75 13.00 -7.06
C ASP A 109 3.42 14.38 -7.22
N SER A 110 2.67 15.45 -6.94
CA SER A 110 3.18 16.82 -7.04
C SER A 110 4.32 17.14 -6.05
N ALA A 111 4.43 16.38 -4.96
CA ALA A 111 5.51 16.49 -3.99
C ALA A 111 6.73 15.63 -4.37
N GLY A 112 6.66 14.86 -5.46
CA GLY A 112 7.71 13.95 -5.92
C GLY A 112 7.72 12.62 -5.17
N GLN A 113 6.66 12.30 -4.42
CA GLN A 113 6.54 11.01 -3.74
C GLN A 113 5.92 9.97 -4.67
N LEU A 114 6.34 8.71 -4.57
CA LEU A 114 5.72 7.62 -5.30
C LEU A 114 4.26 7.52 -4.88
N ARG A 115 3.34 7.49 -5.86
CA ARG A 115 1.89 7.31 -5.64
C ARG A 115 1.35 6.02 -6.24
N ARG A 116 2.03 5.49 -7.26
CA ARG A 116 1.61 4.31 -7.99
C ARG A 116 2.81 3.61 -8.61
N ARG A 117 2.79 2.29 -8.63
CA ARG A 117 3.74 1.46 -9.37
C ARG A 117 3.01 0.31 -10.03
N GLU A 118 3.40 -0.02 -11.26
CA GLU A 118 2.77 -1.04 -12.07
C GLU A 118 3.82 -2.00 -12.61
N TYR A 119 3.43 -3.25 -12.85
CA TYR A 119 4.31 -4.31 -13.31
C TYR A 119 3.68 -5.14 -14.43
N ASP A 120 4.46 -5.42 -15.47
CA ASP A 120 4.18 -6.34 -16.58
C ASP A 120 5.43 -7.22 -16.77
N TYR A 121 5.56 -8.25 -15.93
CA TYR A 121 6.72 -9.13 -15.86
C TYR A 121 6.74 -10.20 -16.95
N ASP A 122 5.60 -10.45 -17.62
CA ASP A 122 5.47 -11.47 -18.66
C ASP A 122 5.33 -10.90 -20.07
N ASP A 123 5.54 -9.59 -20.24
CA ASP A 123 5.57 -8.84 -21.50
C ASP A 123 4.38 -9.16 -22.40
N ASN A 124 3.20 -9.30 -21.78
CA ASN A 124 1.96 -9.61 -22.51
C ASN A 124 1.09 -8.35 -22.73
N GLY A 125 1.53 -7.20 -22.21
CA GLY A 125 0.82 -5.91 -22.27
C GLY A 125 -0.31 -5.78 -21.23
N ILE A 126 -0.46 -6.74 -20.33
CA ILE A 126 -1.43 -6.76 -19.25
C ILE A 126 -0.66 -6.79 -17.93
N LEU A 127 -0.94 -5.81 -17.08
CA LEU A 127 -0.27 -5.71 -15.79
C LEU A 127 -0.54 -6.96 -14.94
N ASN A 128 0.50 -7.51 -14.33
CA ASN A 128 0.36 -8.55 -13.30
C ASN A 128 0.10 -7.93 -11.93
N ALA A 129 0.57 -6.70 -11.70
CA ALA A 129 0.43 -6.05 -10.41
C ALA A 129 0.33 -4.52 -10.50
N VAL A 130 -0.43 -3.95 -9.56
CA VAL A 130 -0.52 -2.51 -9.31
C VAL A 130 -0.36 -2.27 -7.81
N GLU A 131 0.55 -1.38 -7.46
CA GLU A 131 0.78 -0.91 -6.10
C GLU A 131 0.35 0.56 -5.97
N LEU A 132 -0.36 0.88 -4.89
CA LEU A 132 -0.83 2.22 -4.57
C LEU A 132 -0.15 2.72 -3.30
N PHE A 133 0.28 3.98 -3.34
CA PHE A 133 1.03 4.61 -2.28
C PHE A 133 0.35 5.90 -1.81
N GLN A 134 0.40 6.17 -0.52
CA GLN A 134 -0.06 7.42 0.09
C GLN A 134 1.11 8.06 0.84
N GLY A 135 1.49 9.28 0.44
CA GLY A 135 2.66 9.96 1.01
C GLY A 135 3.95 9.13 0.88
N GLY A 136 4.11 8.40 -0.23
CA GLY A 136 5.26 7.51 -0.48
C GLY A 136 5.23 6.16 0.25
N LYS A 137 4.17 5.84 1.00
CA LYS A 137 4.04 4.57 1.75
C LYS A 137 3.03 3.65 1.07
N LEU A 138 3.38 2.38 0.89
CA LEU A 138 2.50 1.38 0.30
C LEU A 138 1.26 1.20 1.17
N VAL A 139 0.07 1.27 0.56
CA VAL A 139 -1.22 1.07 1.25
C VAL A 139 -2.05 -0.06 0.64
N GLU A 140 -1.88 -0.33 -0.65
CA GLU A 140 -2.62 -1.37 -1.36
C GLU A 140 -1.76 -1.97 -2.47
N ARG A 141 -1.91 -3.28 -2.70
CA ARG A 141 -1.37 -3.98 -3.86
C ARG A 141 -2.45 -4.87 -4.46
N GLN A 142 -2.66 -4.73 -5.76
CA GLN A 142 -3.59 -5.50 -6.58
C GLN A 142 -2.78 -6.46 -7.45
N LEU A 143 -3.22 -7.71 -7.54
CA LEU A 143 -2.47 -8.79 -8.18
C LEU A 143 -3.38 -9.64 -9.06
N ASP A 144 -2.91 -9.93 -10.27
CA ASP A 144 -3.33 -11.10 -11.04
C ASP A 144 -2.36 -12.25 -10.72
N THR A 145 -2.75 -13.11 -9.80
CA THR A 145 -1.98 -14.29 -9.37
C THR A 145 -2.23 -15.51 -10.26
N THR A 146 -3.18 -15.41 -11.19
CA THR A 146 -3.59 -16.52 -12.08
C THR A 146 -3.23 -16.30 -13.54
N ASN A 147 -2.66 -15.13 -13.87
CA ASN A 147 -2.32 -14.65 -15.21
C ASN A 147 -3.50 -14.77 -16.19
N ARG A 148 -4.69 -14.33 -15.76
CA ARG A 148 -5.92 -14.31 -16.57
C ARG A 148 -6.26 -12.92 -17.11
N GLY A 149 -5.37 -11.96 -16.91
CA GLY A 149 -5.54 -10.55 -17.19
C GLY A 149 -6.55 -9.88 -16.26
N ARG A 150 -6.75 -10.44 -15.06
CA ARG A 150 -7.72 -9.94 -14.08
C ARG A 150 -7.15 -10.01 -12.66
N VAL A 151 -7.40 -8.97 -11.87
CA VAL A 151 -7.11 -8.97 -10.44
C VAL A 151 -7.94 -10.04 -9.76
N ASP A 152 -7.28 -10.93 -9.04
CA ASP A 152 -7.92 -11.88 -8.14
C ASP A 152 -7.52 -11.66 -6.68
N THR A 153 -6.48 -10.88 -6.40
CA THR A 153 -5.95 -10.69 -5.04
C THR A 153 -5.70 -9.21 -4.73
N TRP A 154 -6.11 -8.78 -3.52
CA TRP A 154 -5.87 -7.45 -2.98
C TRP A 154 -5.18 -7.57 -1.61
N ASP A 155 -4.01 -6.95 -1.46
CA ASP A 155 -3.30 -6.79 -0.20
C ASP A 155 -3.42 -5.36 0.31
N TYR A 156 -3.60 -5.20 1.62
CA TYR A 156 -3.65 -3.90 2.30
C TYR A 156 -2.54 -3.82 3.34
N PHE A 157 -1.97 -2.63 3.49
CA PHE A 157 -0.80 -2.39 4.33
C PHE A 157 -1.04 -1.22 5.28
N ASP A 158 -0.48 -1.33 6.48
CA ASP A 158 -0.36 -0.21 7.41
C ASP A 158 0.79 0.71 6.95
N PRO A 159 0.51 1.96 6.54
CA PRO A 159 1.55 2.87 6.05
C PRO A 159 2.53 3.31 7.15
N ALA A 160 2.21 3.18 8.43
CA ALA A 160 3.12 3.49 9.53
C ALA A 160 4.16 2.39 9.73
N THR A 161 3.77 1.12 9.61
CA THR A 161 4.65 -0.04 9.90
C THR A 161 5.13 -0.79 8.66
N GLY A 162 4.50 -0.58 7.51
CA GLY A 162 4.73 -1.34 6.26
C GLY A 162 4.21 -2.78 6.31
N LYS A 163 3.58 -3.19 7.41
CA LYS A 163 3.06 -4.56 7.57
C LYS A 163 1.75 -4.71 6.83
N ARG A 164 1.55 -5.89 6.25
CA ARG A 164 0.26 -6.27 5.67
C ARG A 164 -0.76 -6.46 6.80
N THR A 165 -1.93 -5.88 6.64
CA THR A 165 -3.03 -5.94 7.61
C THR A 165 -4.17 -6.82 7.11
N LYS A 166 -4.37 -6.88 5.78
CA LYS A 166 -5.44 -7.67 5.17
C LYS A 166 -5.03 -8.22 3.81
N ARG A 167 -5.52 -9.41 3.47
CA ARG A 167 -5.57 -9.93 2.09
C ARG A 167 -7.00 -10.36 1.77
N GLU A 168 -7.43 -10.05 0.56
CA GLU A 168 -8.70 -10.50 -0.03
C GLU A 168 -8.39 -11.26 -1.31
N ARG A 169 -9.12 -12.34 -1.60
CA ARG A 169 -8.98 -13.11 -2.83
C ARG A 169 -10.32 -13.58 -3.40
N ASP A 170 -10.50 -13.39 -4.70
CA ASP A 170 -11.51 -14.05 -5.53
C ASP A 170 -10.86 -15.27 -6.20
N ALA A 171 -10.89 -16.42 -5.54
CA ALA A 171 -10.28 -17.63 -6.09
C ALA A 171 -11.18 -18.29 -7.15
N SER A 172 -12.48 -18.02 -7.12
CA SER A 172 -13.45 -18.53 -8.07
C SER A 172 -13.38 -17.82 -9.44
N GLY A 173 -12.96 -16.56 -9.46
CA GLY A 173 -12.93 -15.68 -10.62
C GLY A 173 -14.31 -15.18 -11.04
N ASP A 174 -15.28 -15.13 -10.13
CA ASP A 174 -16.66 -14.70 -10.41
C ASP A 174 -16.92 -13.20 -10.16
N GLY A 175 -15.87 -12.48 -9.75
CA GLY A 175 -15.87 -11.06 -9.42
C GLY A 175 -16.20 -10.77 -7.95
N ARG A 176 -16.31 -11.79 -7.10
CA ARG A 176 -16.58 -11.67 -5.66
C ARG A 176 -15.45 -12.30 -4.85
N VAL A 177 -15.07 -11.64 -3.77
CA VAL A 177 -14.08 -12.19 -2.84
C VAL A 177 -14.69 -13.39 -2.12
N ASP A 178 -13.97 -14.52 -2.13
CA ASP A 178 -14.36 -15.74 -1.43
C ASP A 178 -13.38 -16.14 -0.32
N GLN A 179 -12.26 -15.41 -0.18
CA GLN A 179 -11.24 -15.66 0.83
C GLN A 179 -10.69 -14.37 1.45
N TRP A 180 -10.48 -14.38 2.76
CA TRP A 180 -9.96 -13.27 3.54
C TRP A 180 -8.87 -13.73 4.51
N TRP A 181 -7.81 -12.94 4.62
CA TRP A 181 -6.84 -13.00 5.71
C TRP A 181 -6.82 -11.67 6.44
N LEU A 182 -6.94 -11.71 7.76
CA LEU A 182 -6.68 -10.59 8.65
C LEU A 182 -5.39 -10.87 9.42
N TYR A 183 -4.42 -9.98 9.28
CA TYR A 183 -3.10 -10.11 9.90
C TYR A 183 -3.04 -9.22 11.14
N GLU A 184 -3.01 -9.86 12.30
CA GLU A 184 -2.84 -9.21 13.58
C GLU A 184 -1.43 -9.47 14.13
N ALA A 185 -1.06 -8.78 15.21
CA ALA A 185 0.32 -8.84 15.73
C ALA A 185 0.75 -10.25 16.17
N ASP A 186 -0.18 -11.08 16.65
CA ASP A 186 0.09 -12.39 17.27
C ASP A 186 -0.67 -13.55 16.61
N HIS A 187 -1.52 -13.28 15.62
CA HIS A 187 -2.29 -14.30 14.91
C HIS A 187 -2.71 -13.83 13.51
N VAL A 188 -3.19 -14.78 12.71
CA VAL A 188 -3.84 -14.53 11.42
C VAL A 188 -5.20 -15.21 11.42
N THR A 189 -6.25 -14.47 11.12
CA THR A 189 -7.58 -15.05 10.87
C THR A 189 -7.76 -15.27 9.38
N ILE A 190 -8.09 -16.49 8.99
CA ILE A 190 -8.41 -16.90 7.62
C ILE A 190 -9.88 -17.23 7.57
N ALA A 191 -10.64 -16.57 6.71
CA ALA A 191 -12.05 -16.85 6.52
C ALA A 191 -12.33 -17.13 5.03
N MET A 192 -13.34 -17.94 4.76
CA MET A 192 -13.72 -18.37 3.41
C MET A 192 -15.23 -18.26 3.27
N ASP A 193 -15.73 -17.96 2.06
CA ASP A 193 -17.14 -18.09 1.68
C ASP A 193 -17.27 -19.37 0.85
N ARG A 194 -17.77 -20.45 1.46
CA ARG A 194 -17.97 -21.74 0.78
C ARG A 194 -19.35 -21.87 0.18
N ASN A 195 -20.30 -21.06 0.62
CA ASN A 195 -21.70 -21.16 0.22
C ASN A 195 -22.04 -20.19 -0.94
N GLY A 196 -21.15 -19.22 -1.22
CA GLY A 196 -21.27 -18.27 -2.32
C GLY A 196 -22.25 -17.13 -2.05
N ASP A 197 -22.57 -16.84 -0.78
CA ASP A 197 -23.49 -15.77 -0.39
C ASP A 197 -22.83 -14.37 -0.31
N GLY A 198 -21.52 -14.31 -0.53
CA GLY A 198 -20.71 -13.09 -0.50
C GLY A 198 -20.20 -12.71 0.90
N ASN A 199 -20.44 -13.53 1.92
CA ASN A 199 -19.96 -13.31 3.29
C ASN A 199 -19.05 -14.45 3.76
N PRO A 200 -18.07 -14.15 4.63
CA PRO A 200 -17.25 -15.21 5.21
C PRO A 200 -18.08 -16.14 6.10
N ASP A 201 -17.94 -17.44 5.87
CA ASP A 201 -18.56 -18.50 6.64
C ASP A 201 -17.88 -18.65 8.02
N PRO A 202 -18.60 -18.44 9.15
CA PRO A 202 -18.01 -18.59 10.48
C PRO A 202 -17.45 -19.99 10.74
N GLN A 203 -18.10 -21.03 10.23
CA GLN A 203 -17.65 -22.42 10.32
C GLN A 203 -16.40 -22.72 9.46
N ALA A 204 -16.10 -21.89 8.47
CA ALA A 204 -14.92 -22.01 7.63
C ALA A 204 -13.78 -21.06 8.06
N THR A 205 -13.87 -20.49 9.26
CA THR A 205 -12.86 -19.60 9.81
C THR A 205 -11.79 -20.38 10.58
N ILE A 206 -10.53 -20.13 10.26
CA ILE A 206 -9.35 -20.69 10.91
C ILE A 206 -8.55 -19.53 11.51
N VAL A 207 -8.05 -19.70 12.73
CA VAL A 207 -7.11 -18.74 13.32
C VAL A 207 -5.79 -19.46 13.52
N LEU A 208 -4.71 -18.86 13.00
CA LEU A 208 -3.34 -19.34 13.17
C LEU A 208 -2.61 -18.44 14.16
N ASP A 209 -1.92 -19.01 15.15
CA ASP A 209 -1.06 -18.23 16.04
C ASP A 209 0.18 -17.69 15.32
N LYS A 210 1.00 -16.91 16.03
CA LYS A 210 2.28 -16.37 15.53
C LYS A 210 3.28 -17.42 15.01
N ASN A 211 3.10 -18.69 15.36
CA ASN A 211 3.93 -19.81 14.90
C ASN A 211 3.29 -20.55 13.71
N GLY A 212 2.12 -20.10 13.24
CA GLY A 212 1.33 -20.75 12.19
C GLY A 212 0.52 -21.95 12.66
N ALA A 213 0.42 -22.19 13.98
CA ALA A 213 -0.35 -23.29 14.53
C ALA A 213 -1.84 -22.91 14.62
N PRO A 214 -2.78 -23.77 14.20
CA PRO A 214 -4.20 -23.50 14.40
C PRO A 214 -4.52 -23.36 15.89
N VAL A 215 -5.11 -22.24 16.29
CA VAL A 215 -5.71 -22.11 17.61
C VAL A 215 -7.11 -22.68 17.56
N ALA A 216 -7.47 -23.49 18.56
CA ALA A 216 -8.83 -24.00 18.66
C ALA A 216 -9.80 -22.82 18.75
N SER A 217 -10.57 -22.60 17.68
CA SER A 217 -11.58 -21.55 17.64
C SER A 217 -12.57 -21.78 18.79
N ALA A 218 -12.85 -20.73 19.56
CA ALA A 218 -13.77 -20.76 20.70
C ALA A 218 -15.24 -20.84 20.26
N SER A 219 -15.57 -21.73 19.31
CA SER A 219 -16.93 -22.12 18.97
C SER A 219 -17.27 -23.41 19.72
N PRO A 220 -18.13 -23.37 20.75
CA PRO A 220 -18.55 -24.57 21.46
C PRO A 220 -19.40 -25.44 20.55
N GLY A 221 -18.85 -26.60 20.14
CA GLY A 221 -19.63 -27.77 19.76
C GLY A 221 -19.91 -27.97 18.28
N ILE A 222 -18.90 -28.33 17.48
CA ILE A 222 -19.10 -29.12 16.26
C ILE A 222 -18.01 -30.20 16.20
N LYS A 223 -18.42 -31.47 16.11
CA LYS A 223 -17.51 -32.61 15.86
C LYS A 223 -16.86 -32.43 14.49
N PRO A 224 -15.58 -32.80 14.29
CA PRO A 224 -14.94 -32.74 12.98
C PRO A 224 -15.81 -33.46 11.93
N PRO A 225 -15.94 -32.94 10.70
CA PRO A 225 -16.57 -33.69 9.63
C PRO A 225 -15.76 -34.96 9.41
N VAL A 226 -16.37 -36.11 9.70
CA VAL A 226 -15.97 -37.37 9.09
C VAL A 226 -16.48 -37.30 7.65
N ASP A 227 -15.59 -37.52 6.70
CA ASP A 227 -15.89 -37.70 5.29
C ASP A 227 -16.28 -36.42 4.52
N ALA A 228 -15.30 -35.54 4.32
CA ALA A 228 -15.19 -34.80 3.07
C ALA A 228 -13.71 -34.75 2.70
N ASP A 229 -13.38 -35.25 1.51
CA ASP A 229 -12.08 -35.17 0.86
C ASP A 229 -11.49 -33.77 1.05
N ALA A 230 -10.54 -33.66 1.97
CA ALA A 230 -9.81 -32.44 2.22
C ALA A 230 -8.84 -32.24 1.05
N GLY A 231 -9.35 -31.67 -0.04
CA GLY A 231 -8.52 -30.98 -0.99
C GLY A 231 -7.63 -30.02 -0.21
N ALA A 232 -6.35 -30.34 -0.15
CA ALA A 232 -5.37 -29.62 0.65
C ALA A 232 -5.49 -28.13 0.34
N VAL A 233 -5.69 -27.30 1.37
CA VAL A 233 -5.51 -25.85 1.24
C VAL A 233 -4.06 -25.66 0.78
N PRO A 234 -3.79 -25.23 -0.46
CA PRO A 234 -2.42 -25.00 -0.88
C PRO A 234 -1.85 -23.89 0.01
N PRO A 235 -0.58 -23.99 0.46
CA PRO A 235 0.06 -22.88 1.13
C PRO A 235 -0.05 -21.65 0.23
N PRO A 236 -0.20 -20.44 0.81
CA PRO A 236 -0.18 -19.23 0.00
C PRO A 236 1.07 -19.27 -0.89
N PRO A 237 0.96 -18.96 -2.20
CA PRO A 237 2.13 -18.92 -3.05
C PRO A 237 3.16 -17.98 -2.42
N PRO A 238 4.46 -18.31 -2.49
CA PRO A 238 5.48 -17.39 -2.06
C PRO A 238 5.26 -16.05 -2.77
N PRO A 239 5.54 -14.90 -2.12
CA PRO A 239 5.53 -13.64 -2.84
C PRO A 239 6.39 -13.81 -4.11
N PRO A 240 5.99 -13.24 -5.26
CA PRO A 240 6.86 -13.22 -6.42
C PRO A 240 8.20 -12.68 -5.95
N GLU A 241 9.26 -13.42 -6.24
CA GLU A 241 10.61 -13.05 -5.88
C GLU A 241 10.88 -11.73 -6.61
N ALA A 242 10.86 -10.62 -5.87
CA ALA A 242 11.20 -9.35 -6.45
C ALA A 242 12.64 -9.51 -6.97
N PRO A 243 12.93 -9.15 -8.24
CA PRO A 243 14.32 -9.01 -8.63
C PRO A 243 14.99 -8.09 -7.62
N ALA A 244 16.19 -8.48 -7.18
CA ALA A 244 16.97 -7.71 -6.24
C ALA A 244 16.95 -6.24 -6.68
N ALA A 245 16.45 -5.35 -5.81
CA ALA A 245 16.52 -3.92 -6.09
C ALA A 245 17.97 -3.61 -6.49
N PRO A 246 18.21 -2.86 -7.59
CA PRO A 246 19.56 -2.42 -7.89
C PRO A 246 20.08 -1.68 -6.67
N ALA A 247 21.26 -2.09 -6.20
CA ALA A 247 21.94 -1.41 -5.11
C ALA A 247 22.00 0.09 -5.46
N ASN A 248 21.61 0.94 -4.50
CA ASN A 248 21.80 2.38 -4.65
C ASN A 248 23.29 2.62 -4.93
N PRO A 249 23.66 3.34 -6.00
CA PRO A 249 25.07 3.61 -6.31
C PRO A 249 25.76 4.56 -5.30
N ASP A 250 25.10 4.92 -4.20
CA ASP A 250 25.64 5.76 -3.12
C ASP A 250 26.13 4.99 -1.89
N ASP A 251 25.98 3.65 -1.84
CA ASP A 251 26.66 2.83 -0.84
C ASP A 251 28.08 2.50 -1.30
N GLY A 252 28.96 3.50 -1.21
CA GLY A 252 30.39 3.32 -1.43
C GLY A 252 30.97 2.24 -0.50
N PRO A 253 32.00 1.50 -0.93
CA PRO A 253 32.56 0.41 -0.14
C PRO A 253 33.09 0.96 1.19
N ALA A 254 32.64 0.37 2.30
CA ALA A 254 33.27 0.55 3.60
C ALA A 254 34.75 0.20 3.47
N LEU A 255 35.59 1.23 3.44
CA LEU A 255 37.04 1.12 3.42
C LEU A 255 37.46 0.29 4.64
N ALA A 256 38.02 -0.89 4.37
CA ALA A 256 38.80 -1.61 5.35
C ALA A 256 40.00 -0.73 5.73
N VAL A 257 39.99 -0.23 6.97
CA VAL A 257 41.15 0.44 7.58
C VAL A 257 42.18 -0.65 7.91
N PRO A 258 43.41 -0.63 7.36
CA PRO A 258 44.47 -1.48 7.86
C PRO A 258 44.96 -0.93 9.20
N ASP A 259 44.80 -1.71 10.26
CA ASP A 259 45.34 -1.40 11.57
C ASP A 259 46.87 -1.42 11.52
N ALA A 260 47.45 -0.26 11.78
CA ALA A 260 48.88 -0.04 11.81
C ALA A 260 49.47 -0.63 13.10
N GLY A 261 50.50 -1.46 12.94
CA GLY A 261 51.20 -2.10 14.04
C GLY A 261 51.73 -1.12 15.09
N VAL A 262 51.63 -1.55 16.34
CA VAL A 262 52.34 -0.95 17.49
C VAL A 262 53.45 -1.93 17.94
N PRO A 263 54.66 -1.43 18.31
CA PRO A 263 55.88 -2.21 18.39
C PRO A 263 56.02 -3.03 19.68
N GLY A 264 56.79 -4.11 19.57
CA GLY A 264 56.99 -5.14 20.59
C GLY A 264 57.64 -4.68 21.91
N LYS A 265 57.33 -5.45 22.96
CA LYS A 265 58.09 -5.50 24.22
C LYS A 265 59.14 -6.61 24.16
N PRO A 266 60.33 -6.42 24.77
CA PRO A 266 61.45 -7.36 24.66
C PRO A 266 61.34 -8.52 25.66
N ALA A 267 61.62 -9.74 25.20
CA ALA A 267 61.89 -10.89 26.06
C ALA A 267 63.39 -11.21 26.07
N ARG A 268 63.92 -11.41 27.27
CA ARG A 268 65.32 -11.68 27.63
C ARG A 268 65.84 -13.04 27.11
N PRO A 269 67.17 -13.23 27.02
CA PRO A 269 67.78 -14.45 26.52
C PRO A 269 68.02 -15.50 27.63
N ALA A 270 67.78 -16.76 27.28
CA ALA A 270 68.40 -17.97 27.80
C ALA A 270 68.39 -18.93 26.58
N GLY A 271 69.43 -19.64 26.17
CA GLY A 271 70.64 -20.14 26.78
C GLY A 271 71.12 -21.25 25.83
N ALA A 272 72.42 -21.36 25.65
CA ALA A 272 73.09 -22.22 24.67
C ALA A 272 72.75 -23.72 24.76
N LYS A 273 72.77 -24.41 23.61
CA LYS A 273 73.44 -25.73 23.48
C LYS A 273 73.92 -25.98 22.03
N ARG A 274 75.25 -26.09 21.93
CA ARG A 274 76.13 -26.76 20.96
C ARG A 274 76.18 -26.24 19.52
#